data_AF-A0A7S2FFM7-F1
#
_entry.id   AF-A0A7S2FFM7-F1
#
_cell.length_a   1.000
_cell.length_b   1.000
_cell.length_c   1.000
_cell.angle_alpha   90.00
_cell.angle_beta   90.00
_cell.angle_gamma   90.00
#
_symmetry.space_group_name_H-M   'P 1'
#
loop_
_entity.id
_entity.type
_entity.pdbx_description
1 polymer ?
#
loop_
_entity_poly.entity_id
_entity_poly.type
_entity_poly.pdbx_seq_one_letter_code
_entity_poly.pdbx_strand_id
1 'polypeptide(L)'
;TLLVIGIPMLCVMGPVNYFFGGHAAGEDRLSYLSYGNIQMRSDLFWAHAFVVWYVVLVTTTMTHYAMRSFMARRKKWLSSMSELRANTVLVESIPDEFQSEDKLR
;
A
#
# COMPACT_ATOMS: atom_id res chain seq x y z
N THR A 1 3.11 4.43 -7.52
CA THR A 1 2.42 3.14 -7.69
C THR A 1 1.72 3.05 -9.03
N LEU A 2 0.82 3.98 -9.40
CA LEU A 2 0.03 3.86 -10.64
C LEU A 2 0.87 3.83 -11.94
N LEU A 3 1.92 4.63 -12.05
CA LEU A 3 2.83 4.59 -13.21
C LEU A 3 3.72 3.34 -13.23
N VAL A 4 4.23 2.92 -12.07
CA VAL A 4 5.24 1.84 -11.98
C VAL A 4 4.60 0.44 -12.03
N ILE A 5 3.36 0.31 -11.55
CA ILE A 5 2.62 -0.96 -11.54
C ILE A 5 1.53 -0.95 -12.61
N GLY A 6 0.78 0.14 -12.73
CA GLY A 6 -0.37 0.22 -13.64
C GLY A 6 0.03 0.19 -15.11
N ILE A 7 1.12 0.86 -15.51
CA ILE A 7 1.58 0.84 -16.90
C ILE A 7 2.03 -0.58 -17.30
N PRO A 8 2.90 -1.29 -16.56
CA PRO A 8 3.23 -2.68 -16.91
C PRO A 8 2.02 -3.62 -16.92
N MET A 9 1.09 -3.48 -15.96
CA MET A 9 -0.09 -4.33 -15.89
C MET A 9 -1.03 -4.11 -17.08
N LEU A 10 -1.31 -2.86 -17.47
CA LEU A 10 -2.26 -2.58 -18.53
C LEU A 10 -1.63 -2.62 -19.92
N CYS A 11 -0.43 -2.07 -20.09
CA CYS A 11 0.20 -1.90 -21.41
C CYS A 11 1.09 -3.08 -21.82
N VAL A 12 1.48 -3.96 -20.90
CA VAL A 12 2.26 -5.16 -21.21
C VAL A 12 1.42 -6.41 -20.94
N MET A 13 0.98 -6.62 -19.70
CA MET A 13 0.23 -7.83 -19.36
C MET A 13 -1.16 -7.87 -20.02
N GLY A 14 -1.83 -6.72 -20.17
CA GLY A 14 -3.10 -6.61 -20.89
C GLY A 14 -3.04 -7.18 -22.32
N PRO A 15 -2.17 -6.65 -23.20
CA PRO A 15 -1.98 -7.20 -24.54
C PRO A 15 -1.52 -8.66 -24.55
N VAL A 16 -0.62 -9.05 -23.64
CA VAL A 16 -0.17 -10.46 -23.52
C VAL A 16 -1.37 -11.37 -23.23
N ASN A 17 -2.25 -10.98 -22.31
CA ASN A 17 -3.46 -11.73 -21.98
C ASN A 17 -4.45 -11.74 -23.15
N TYR A 18 -4.60 -10.64 -23.89
CA TYR A 18 -5.50 -10.57 -25.03
C TYR A 18 -5.08 -11.50 -26.17
N PHE A 19 -3.80 -11.45 -26.56
CA PHE A 19 -3.28 -12.19 -27.71
C PHE A 19 -2.92 -13.65 -27.39
N PHE A 20 -2.41 -13.92 -26.18
CA PHE A 20 -1.90 -15.25 -25.80
C PHE A 20 -2.72 -15.96 -24.72
N GLY A 21 -3.79 -15.33 -24.21
CA GLY A 21 -4.66 -15.94 -23.18
C GLY A 21 -5.46 -17.14 -23.70
N GLY A 22 -5.77 -17.21 -24.99
CA GLY A 22 -6.58 -18.28 -25.56
C GLY A 22 -8.09 -18.05 -25.40
N HIS A 23 -8.52 -16.80 -25.22
CA HIS A 23 -9.93 -16.40 -25.28
C HIS A 23 -10.85 -17.12 -24.27
N ALA A 24 -10.32 -17.48 -23.09
CA ALA A 24 -11.11 -18.13 -22.04
C ALA A 24 -12.23 -17.23 -21.50
N ALA A 25 -12.13 -15.91 -21.73
CA ALA A 25 -13.13 -14.92 -21.30
C ALA A 25 -14.45 -14.98 -22.09
N GLY A 26 -14.50 -15.66 -23.25
CA GLY A 26 -15.74 -15.87 -24.00
C GLY A 26 -16.44 -14.56 -24.37
N GLU A 27 -17.69 -14.38 -23.92
CA GLU A 27 -18.48 -13.17 -24.19
C GLU A 27 -18.09 -11.96 -23.32
N ASP A 28 -17.32 -12.16 -22.23
CA ASP A 28 -16.89 -11.06 -21.37
C ASP A 28 -15.68 -10.33 -21.97
N ARG A 29 -15.97 -9.37 -22.85
CA ARG A 29 -14.97 -8.58 -23.58
C ARG A 29 -14.04 -7.77 -22.67
N LEU A 30 -14.47 -7.39 -21.46
CA LEU A 30 -13.63 -6.64 -20.52
C LEU A 30 -12.58 -7.54 -19.86
N SER A 31 -12.88 -8.82 -19.68
CA SER A 31 -11.97 -9.78 -19.06
C SER A 31 -10.83 -10.24 -19.98
N TYR A 32 -10.83 -9.89 -21.27
CA TYR A 32 -9.78 -10.30 -22.20
C TYR A 32 -8.38 -9.75 -21.85
N LEU A 33 -8.32 -8.56 -21.25
CA LEU A 33 -7.05 -7.96 -20.79
C LEU A 33 -6.62 -8.52 -19.43
N SER A 34 -7.53 -9.20 -18.74
CA SER A 34 -7.30 -9.72 -17.40
C SER A 34 -6.81 -11.16 -17.44
N TYR A 35 -6.38 -11.63 -16.27
CA TYR A 35 -6.04 -13.02 -16.04
C TYR A 35 -7.17 -14.01 -16.40
N GLY A 36 -8.43 -13.57 -16.34
CA GLY A 36 -9.60 -14.39 -16.68
C GLY A 36 -9.61 -14.86 -18.14
N ASN A 37 -8.79 -14.29 -19.02
CA ASN A 37 -8.68 -14.73 -20.40
C ASN A 37 -7.76 -15.95 -20.62
N ILE A 38 -7.00 -16.36 -19.60
CA ILE A 38 -5.92 -17.35 -19.73
C ILE A 38 -6.48 -18.79 -19.61
N GLN A 39 -6.23 -19.62 -20.63
CA GLN A 39 -6.61 -21.03 -20.64
C GLN A 39 -5.80 -21.86 -19.63
N MET A 40 -6.46 -22.88 -19.06
CA MET A 40 -5.86 -23.83 -18.13
C MET A 40 -4.64 -24.54 -18.76
N ARG A 41 -3.54 -24.66 -18.02
CA ARG A 41 -2.24 -25.24 -18.45
C ARG A 41 -1.41 -24.40 -19.44
N SER A 42 -1.69 -23.10 -19.55
CA SER A 42 -0.83 -22.17 -20.30
C SER A 42 0.46 -21.83 -19.53
N ASP A 43 1.56 -21.60 -20.24
CA ASP A 43 2.82 -21.12 -19.63
C ASP A 43 2.70 -19.66 -19.11
N LEU A 44 1.64 -18.93 -19.50
CA LEU A 44 1.35 -17.57 -19.04
C LEU A 44 1.15 -17.47 -17.50
N PHE A 45 0.88 -18.59 -16.83
CA PHE A 45 0.80 -18.64 -15.36
C PHE A 45 2.14 -18.31 -14.72
N TRP A 46 3.26 -18.77 -15.29
CA TRP A 46 4.59 -18.45 -14.79
C TRP A 46 4.94 -16.97 -14.96
N ALA A 47 4.52 -16.36 -16.09
CA ALA A 47 4.67 -14.92 -16.29
C ALA A 47 3.90 -14.12 -15.22
N HIS A 48 2.68 -14.53 -14.88
CA HIS A 48 1.91 -13.87 -13.81
C HIS A 48 2.56 -14.06 -12.43
N ALA A 49 3.11 -15.23 -12.13
CA ALA A 49 3.84 -15.46 -10.89
C ALA A 49 5.02 -14.48 -10.74
N PHE A 50 5.78 -14.24 -11.81
CA PHE A 50 6.85 -13.24 -11.82
C PHE A 50 6.33 -11.82 -11.61
N VAL A 51 5.24 -11.45 -12.28
CA VAL A 51 4.62 -10.13 -12.16
C VAL A 51 4.11 -9.87 -10.74
N VAL A 52 3.52 -10.87 -10.06
CA VAL A 52 3.10 -10.75 -8.66
C VAL A 52 4.30 -10.43 -7.76
N TRP A 53 5.41 -11.15 -7.92
CA TRP A 53 6.64 -10.86 -7.16
C TRP A 53 7.18 -9.46 -7.43
N TYR A 54 7.20 -9.04 -8.69
CA TYR A 54 7.56 -7.67 -9.06
C TYR A 54 6.69 -6.63 -8.34
N VAL A 55 5.37 -6.79 -8.35
CA VAL A 55 4.43 -5.87 -7.68
C VAL A 55 4.68 -5.82 -6.18
N VAL A 56 4.91 -6.97 -5.53
CA VAL A 56 5.23 -7.03 -4.10
C VAL A 56 6.52 -6.29 -3.78
N LEU A 57 7.59 -6.53 -4.55
CA LEU A 57 8.88 -5.87 -4.35
C LEU A 57 8.79 -4.34 -4.57
N VAL A 58 8.10 -3.90 -5.63
CA VAL A 58 7.90 -2.46 -5.88
C VAL A 58 7.07 -1.82 -4.77
N THR A 59 5.98 -2.46 -4.35
CA THR A 59 5.10 -1.88 -3.32
C THR A 59 5.81 -1.76 -1.98
N THR A 60 6.54 -2.80 -1.57
CA THR A 60 7.30 -2.79 -0.31
C THR A 60 8.41 -1.75 -0.33
N THR A 61 9.19 -1.66 -1.41
CA THR A 61 10.27 -0.66 -1.54
C THR A 61 9.73 0.78 -1.55
N MET A 62 8.66 1.06 -2.30
CA MET A 62 8.02 2.38 -2.31
C MET A 62 7.47 2.74 -0.92
N THR A 63 6.89 1.77 -0.21
CA THR A 63 6.35 1.98 1.14
C THR A 63 7.48 2.30 2.12
N HIS A 64 8.57 1.53 2.12
CA HIS A 64 9.73 1.81 2.97
C HIS A 64 10.37 3.17 2.65
N TYR A 65 10.45 3.54 1.36
CA TYR A 65 10.93 4.86 0.96
C TYR A 65 10.02 5.98 1.50
N ALA A 66 8.71 5.82 1.35
CA ALA A 66 7.72 6.77 1.87
C ALA A 66 7.82 6.91 3.40
N MET A 67 7.97 5.80 4.12
CA MET A 67 8.18 5.78 5.58
C MET A 67 9.44 6.55 5.97
N ARG A 68 10.59 6.30 5.31
CA ARG A 68 11.85 7.02 5.56
C ARG A 68 11.70 8.52 5.32
N SER A 69 11.09 8.89 4.19
CA SER A 69 10.83 10.29 3.84
C SER A 69 9.87 10.97 4.83
N PHE A 70 8.86 10.24 5.31
CA PHE A 70 7.93 10.72 6.32
C PHE A 70 8.61 10.96 7.68
N MET A 71 9.54 10.09 8.11
CA MET A 71 10.26 10.27 9.38
C MET A 71 11.04 11.59 9.44
N ALA A 72 11.72 11.98 8.35
CA ALA A 72 12.41 13.26 8.30
C ALA A 72 11.44 14.45 8.45
N ARG A 73 10.30 14.40 7.74
CA ARG A 73 9.23 15.42 7.85
C ARG A 73 8.61 15.47 9.25
N ARG A 74 8.36 14.30 9.85
CA ARG A 74 7.84 14.19 11.22
C ARG A 74 8.79 14.82 12.22
N LYS A 75 10.09 14.51 12.15
CA LYS A 75 11.09 15.10 13.07
C LYS A 75 11.10 16.62 12.94
N LYS A 76 11.11 17.15 11.72
CA LYS A 76 11.05 18.60 11.47
C LYS A 76 9.79 19.24 12.05
N TRP A 77 8.63 18.59 11.85
CA TRP A 77 7.36 19.07 12.38
C TRP A 77 7.32 19.04 13.92
N LEU A 78 7.80 17.96 14.54
CA LEU A 78 7.90 17.84 16.00
C LEU A 78 8.84 18.89 16.60
N SER A 79 9.98 19.17 15.96
CA SER A 79 10.90 20.23 16.44
C SER A 79 10.34 21.64 16.32
N SER A 80 9.29 21.84 15.50
CA SER A 80 8.60 23.13 15.35
C SER A 80 7.33 23.25 16.20
N MET A 81 7.05 22.27 17.07
CA MET A 81 5.86 22.29 17.92
C MET A 81 5.96 23.37 18.99
N SER A 82 4.85 24.02 19.34
CA SER A 82 4.82 25.04 20.40
C SER A 82 5.17 24.45 21.77
N GLU A 83 5.91 25.21 22.58
CA GLU A 83 6.41 24.77 23.89
C GLU A 83 5.28 24.31 24.83
N LEU A 84 4.11 24.95 24.78
CA LEU A 84 2.95 24.57 25.58
C LEU A 84 2.53 23.12 25.33
N ARG A 85 2.53 22.68 24.06
CA ARG A 85 2.17 21.31 23.70
C ARG A 85 3.31 20.32 23.93
N ALA A 86 4.56 20.78 23.94
CA ALA A 86 5.72 19.94 24.24
C ALA A 86 5.85 19.64 25.74
N ASN A 87 5.35 20.53 26.60
CA ASN A 87 5.51 20.45 28.06
C ASN A 87 4.22 20.07 28.82
N THR A 88 3.12 19.81 28.11
CA THR A 88 1.86 19.36 28.73
C THR A 88 1.75 17.85 28.62
N VAL A 89 1.50 17.19 29.76
CA VAL A 89 1.26 15.74 29.83
C VAL A 89 -0.20 15.49 30.18
N LEU A 90 -0.86 14.61 29.44
CA LEU A 90 -2.17 14.09 29.81
C LEU A 90 -1.97 12.92 30.79
N VAL A 91 -2.48 13.06 32.00
CA VAL A 91 -2.46 12.00 33.02
C VAL A 91 -3.83 11.31 33.00
N GLU A 92 -3.83 10.02 32.69
CA GLU A 92 -5.04 9.19 32.65
C GLU A 92 -4.98 8.12 33.76
N SER A 93 -6.12 7.50 34.06
CA SER A 93 -6.25 6.42 35.05
C SER A 93 -5.82 6.78 36.48
N ILE A 94 -6.13 8.01 36.90
CA ILE A 94 -5.98 8.43 38.31
C ILE A 94 -6.95 7.59 39.15
N PRO A 95 -6.51 6.94 40.26
CA PRO A 95 -7.41 6.19 41.13
C PRO A 95 -8.56 7.07 41.64
N ASP A 96 -9.77 6.52 41.78
CA ASP A 96 -10.99 7.27 42.14
C ASP A 96 -10.83 8.12 43.42
N GLU A 97 -10.03 7.63 44.36
CA GLU A 97 -9.70 8.33 45.61
C GLU A 97 -8.85 9.61 45.43
N PHE A 98 -8.19 9.79 44.28
CA PHE A 98 -7.35 10.94 43.92
C PHE A 98 -7.89 11.75 42.73
N GLN A 99 -9.08 11.44 42.20
CA GLN A 99 -9.74 12.16 41.09
C GLN A 99 -10.40 13.48 41.52
N SER A 100 -9.70 14.31 42.29
CA SER A 100 -10.18 15.64 42.67
C SER A 100 -9.03 16.64 42.63
N GLU A 101 -9.29 17.85 42.16
CA GLU A 101 -8.28 18.90 41.96
C GLU A 101 -7.50 19.23 43.25
N ASP A 102 -8.16 19.13 44.41
CA ASP A 102 -7.55 19.32 45.74
C ASP A 102 -6.53 18.23 46.13
N LYS A 103 -6.61 17.03 45.52
CA LYS A 103 -5.74 15.88 45.81
C LYS A 103 -4.63 15.66 44.77
N LEU A 104 -4.65 16.45 43.70
CA LEU A 104 -3.72 16.38 42.56
C LEU A 104 -2.58 17.42 42.66
N ARG A 105 -2.67 18.39 43.58
CA ARG A 105 -1.62 19.39 43.86
C ARG A 105 -0.55 18.86 44.80
#